data_AF-A0A812W4C2-F1
#
_entry.id   AF-A0A812W4C2-F1
#
_cell.length_a   1.000
_cell.length_b   1.000
_cell.length_c   1.000
_cell.angle_alpha   90.00
_cell.angle_beta   90.00
_cell.angle_gamma   90.00
#
_symmetry.space_group_name_H-M   'P 1'
#
loop_
_entity.id
_entity.type
_entity.pdbx_description
1 polymer ?
#
loop_
_entity_poly.entity_id
_entity_poly.type
_entity_poly.pdbx_seq_one_letter_code
_entity_poly.pdbx_strand_id
1 'polypeptide(L)'
;AEGHDAVLLALKRLYAWLWSKRKVAVQDWIDQLGVHAALVDLLNCPGKTLALWTCYVIAAAALDHARNAKAFTEAVQDVLANATPALRAATARYEQDTQIAAAVSFAFAAYLPRGRK
;
A
#
# COMPACT_ATOMS: atom_id res chain seq x y z
N ALA A 1 1.65 -18.98 12.93
CA ALA A 1 1.11 -17.95 13.84
C ALA A 1 2.19 -16.93 14.21
N GLU A 2 3.37 -17.38 14.68
CA GLU A 2 4.45 -16.49 15.16
C GLU A 2 5.00 -15.48 14.12
N GLY A 3 5.04 -15.83 12.84
CA GLY A 3 5.50 -14.91 11.78
C GLY A 3 4.59 -13.71 11.53
N HIS A 4 3.27 -13.86 11.74
CA HIS A 4 2.32 -12.78 11.44
C HIS A 4 2.40 -11.65 12.48
N ASP A 5 2.66 -11.97 13.75
CA ASP A 5 2.78 -10.97 14.80
C ASP A 5 4.06 -10.14 14.66
N ALA A 6 5.15 -10.77 14.23
CA ALA A 6 6.41 -10.08 13.94
C ALA A 6 6.27 -9.10 12.74
N VAL A 7 5.63 -9.54 11.65
CA VAL A 7 5.37 -8.68 10.48
C VAL A 7 4.42 -7.54 10.86
N LEU A 8 3.36 -7.83 11.63
CA LEU A 8 2.44 -6.80 12.10
C LEU A 8 3.14 -5.75 12.97
N LEU A 9 4.02 -6.17 13.88
CA LEU A 9 4.82 -5.25 14.69
C LEU A 9 5.76 -4.40 13.83
N ALA A 10 6.38 -4.99 12.81
CA ALA A 10 7.24 -4.27 11.87
C ALA A 10 6.45 -3.22 11.08
N LEU A 11 5.26 -3.55 10.56
CA LEU A 11 4.39 -2.61 9.85
C LEU A 11 3.97 -1.43 10.75
N LYS A 12 3.60 -1.71 12.00
CA LYS A 12 3.25 -0.66 12.98
C LYS A 12 4.41 0.30 13.23
N ARG A 13 5.63 -0.23 13.40
CA ARG A 13 6.84 0.59 13.58
C ARG A 13 7.17 1.42 12.35
N LEU A 14 7.08 0.81 11.17
CA LEU A 14 7.32 1.49 9.90
C LEU A 14 6.32 2.63 9.70
N TYR A 15 5.04 2.39 9.95
CA TYR A 15 4.01 3.44 9.91
C TYR A 15 4.30 4.58 10.90
N ALA A 16 4.70 4.26 12.14
CA ALA A 16 5.06 5.29 13.12
C ALA A 16 6.26 6.13 12.65
N TRP A 17 7.26 5.53 11.98
CA TRP A 17 8.37 6.28 11.41
C TRP A 17 7.96 7.18 10.24
N LEU A 18 7.02 6.74 9.41
CA LEU A 18 6.46 7.53 8.29
C LEU A 18 5.66 8.76 8.77
N TRP A 19 5.19 8.78 10.02
CA TRP A 19 4.57 9.95 10.65
C TRP A 19 5.51 10.78 11.53
N SER A 20 6.76 10.36 11.65
CA SER A 20 7.77 11.08 12.42
C SER A 20 8.49 12.14 11.58
N LYS A 21 9.39 12.90 12.21
CA LYS A 21 10.32 13.82 11.52
C LYS A 21 11.24 13.11 10.51
N ARG A 22 11.28 11.77 10.50
CA ARG A 22 12.07 10.95 9.58
C ARG A 22 11.29 10.51 8.34
N LYS A 23 10.04 10.96 8.13
CA LYS A 23 9.17 10.57 7.00
C LYS A 23 9.94 10.46 5.67
N VAL A 24 10.61 11.54 5.25
CA VAL A 24 11.33 11.59 3.96
C VAL A 24 12.44 10.55 3.87
N ALA A 25 13.29 10.44 4.90
CA ALA A 25 14.37 9.45 4.92
C ALA A 25 13.85 8.00 4.88
N VAL A 26 12.70 7.74 5.49
CA VAL A 26 12.05 6.42 5.46
C VAL A 26 11.44 6.17 4.08
N GLN A 27 10.83 7.18 3.46
CA GLN A 27 10.30 7.08 2.09
C GLN A 27 11.43 6.82 1.07
N ASP A 28 12.56 7.51 1.19
CA ASP A 28 13.75 7.27 0.35
C ASP A 28 14.33 5.88 0.59
N TRP A 29 14.35 5.40 1.83
CA TRP A 29 14.80 4.04 2.15
C TRP A 29 13.89 2.97 1.54
N ILE A 30 12.58 3.17 1.58
CA ILE A 30 11.59 2.30 0.91
C ILE A 30 11.85 2.28 -0.61
N ASP A 31 12.09 3.45 -1.21
CA ASP A 31 12.39 3.61 -2.64
C ASP A 31 13.66 2.85 -3.03
N GLN A 32 14.76 3.10 -2.31
CA GLN A 32 16.09 2.51 -2.57
C GLN A 32 16.12 0.99 -2.43
N LEU A 33 15.38 0.43 -1.47
CA LEU A 33 15.34 -1.01 -1.25
C LEU A 33 14.29 -1.73 -2.10
N GLY A 34 13.43 -1.01 -2.83
CA GLY A 34 12.42 -1.62 -3.71
C GLY A 34 11.41 -2.50 -2.97
N VAL A 35 11.07 -2.16 -1.71
CA VAL A 35 10.20 -2.99 -0.86
C VAL A 35 8.71 -2.96 -1.27
N HIS A 36 8.37 -2.26 -2.36
CA HIS A 36 6.99 -2.05 -2.81
C HIS A 36 6.28 -3.36 -3.12
N ALA A 37 6.90 -4.25 -3.89
CA ALA A 37 6.34 -5.55 -4.25
C ALA A 37 6.03 -6.39 -3.01
N ALA A 38 6.96 -6.46 -2.06
CA ALA A 38 6.76 -7.20 -0.80
C ALA A 38 5.61 -6.63 0.03
N LEU A 39 5.48 -5.30 0.11
CA LEU A 39 4.35 -4.66 0.79
C LEU A 39 3.02 -4.94 0.07
N VAL A 40 2.98 -4.91 -1.25
CA VAL A 40 1.76 -5.24 -2.02
C VAL A 40 1.40 -6.72 -1.86
N ASP A 41 2.39 -7.62 -1.85
CA ASP A 41 2.16 -9.06 -1.63
C ASP A 41 1.59 -9.36 -0.25
N LEU A 42 1.95 -8.59 0.79
CA LEU A 42 1.36 -8.71 2.13
C LEU A 42 -0.15 -8.44 2.15
N LEU A 43 -0.71 -7.76 1.14
CA LEU A 43 -2.15 -7.59 1.02
C LEU A 43 -2.86 -8.89 0.63
N ASN A 44 -2.15 -9.85 0.03
CA ASN A 44 -2.68 -11.19 -0.27
C ASN A 44 -2.59 -12.16 0.92
N CYS A 45 -1.86 -11.80 1.98
CA CYS A 45 -1.75 -12.64 3.16
C CYS A 45 -3.08 -12.72 3.94
N PRO A 46 -3.48 -13.90 4.43
CA PRO A 46 -4.71 -14.05 5.20
C PRO A 46 -4.59 -13.34 6.56
N GLY A 47 -5.46 -12.35 6.79
CA GLY A 47 -5.56 -11.65 8.07
C GLY A 47 -5.95 -10.18 7.90
N LYS A 48 -7.16 -9.82 8.36
CA LYS A 48 -7.69 -8.45 8.20
C LYS A 48 -6.79 -7.38 8.81
N THR A 49 -6.23 -7.64 9.98
CA THR A 49 -5.35 -6.70 10.68
C THR A 49 -4.05 -6.48 9.92
N LEU A 50 -3.47 -7.53 9.35
CA LEU A 50 -2.22 -7.43 8.58
C LEU A 50 -2.44 -6.60 7.31
N ALA A 51 -3.47 -6.93 6.54
CA ALA A 51 -3.83 -6.20 5.32
C ALA A 51 -4.11 -4.72 5.60
N LEU A 52 -4.83 -4.40 6.69
CA LEU A 52 -5.12 -3.03 7.09
C LEU A 52 -3.85 -2.22 7.39
N TRP A 53 -2.94 -2.78 8.19
CA TRP A 53 -1.68 -2.09 8.53
C TRP A 53 -0.76 -1.93 7.33
N THR A 54 -0.75 -2.90 6.42
CA THR A 54 -0.05 -2.79 5.14
C THR A 54 -0.60 -1.62 4.30
N CYS A 55 -1.93 -1.47 4.20
CA CYS A 55 -2.54 -0.31 3.52
C CYS A 55 -2.10 1.02 4.12
N TYR A 56 -2.07 1.14 5.46
CA TYR A 56 -1.61 2.36 6.13
C TYR A 56 -0.15 2.69 5.82
N VAL A 57 0.72 1.69 5.79
CA VAL A 57 2.13 1.88 5.41
C VAL A 57 2.25 2.33 3.96
N ILE A 58 1.58 1.66 3.02
CA ILE A 58 1.61 2.02 1.58
C ILE A 58 1.13 3.46 1.38
N ALA A 59 0.00 3.83 1.99
CA ALA A 59 -0.55 5.18 1.90
C ALA A 59 0.42 6.23 2.43
N ALA A 60 1.00 6.02 3.62
CA ALA A 60 1.94 6.96 4.22
C ALA A 60 3.28 7.04 3.45
N ALA A 61 3.74 5.92 2.89
CA ALA A 61 4.97 5.86 2.09
C ALA A 61 4.82 6.54 0.73
N ALA A 62 3.62 6.54 0.14
CA ALA A 62 3.31 7.22 -1.12
C ALA A 62 2.98 8.72 -0.94
N LEU A 63 2.46 9.12 0.22
CA LEU A 63 2.00 10.48 0.48
C LEU A 63 3.13 11.51 0.30
N ASP A 64 2.94 12.43 -0.65
CA ASP A 64 3.91 13.45 -1.07
C ASP A 64 5.25 12.89 -1.59
N HIS A 65 5.29 11.61 -1.99
CA HIS A 65 6.51 10.96 -2.49
C HIS A 65 6.24 10.23 -3.82
N ALA A 66 6.35 10.99 -4.92
CA ALA A 66 5.94 10.55 -6.26
C ALA A 66 6.59 9.24 -6.75
N ARG A 67 7.88 9.01 -6.40
CA ARG A 67 8.58 7.77 -6.77
C ARG A 67 7.97 6.53 -6.12
N ASN A 68 7.68 6.61 -4.82
CA ASN A 68 7.01 5.53 -4.11
C ASN A 68 5.58 5.34 -4.61
N ALA A 69 4.83 6.44 -4.82
CA ALA A 69 3.48 6.36 -5.36
C ALA A 69 3.45 5.60 -6.70
N LYS A 70 4.36 5.95 -7.62
CA LYS A 70 4.49 5.27 -8.92
C LYS A 70 4.85 3.79 -8.76
N ALA A 71 5.87 3.47 -7.97
CA ALA A 71 6.32 2.09 -7.77
C ALA A 71 5.25 1.20 -7.10
N PHE A 72 4.46 1.73 -6.16
CA PHE A 72 3.31 1.00 -5.61
C PHE A 72 2.22 0.78 -6.64
N THR A 73 1.94 1.75 -7.51
CA THR A 73 0.96 1.57 -8.61
C THR A 73 1.39 0.47 -9.57
N GLU A 74 2.67 0.43 -9.94
CA GLU A 74 3.24 -0.62 -10.81
C GLU A 74 3.15 -2.00 -10.13
N ALA A 75 3.58 -2.10 -8.87
CA ALA A 75 3.49 -3.35 -8.11
C ALA A 75 2.05 -3.85 -7.92
N VAL A 76 1.09 -2.94 -7.71
CA VAL A 76 -0.33 -3.29 -7.62
C VAL A 76 -0.87 -3.81 -8.95
N GLN A 77 -0.44 -3.28 -10.10
CA GLN A 77 -0.88 -3.76 -11.41
C GLN A 77 -0.42 -5.20 -11.66
N ASP A 78 0.83 -5.51 -11.34
CA ASP A 78 1.40 -6.85 -11.49
C ASP A 78 0.67 -7.87 -10.60
N VAL A 79 0.30 -7.45 -9.38
CA VAL A 79 -0.47 -8.29 -8.46
C VAL A 79 -1.94 -8.37 -8.87
N LEU A 80 -2.57 -7.30 -9.37
CA LEU A 80 -3.97 -7.28 -9.82
C LEU A 80 -4.20 -8.12 -11.08
N ALA A 81 -3.22 -8.20 -11.98
CA ALA A 81 -3.23 -9.15 -13.09
C ALA A 81 -3.36 -10.61 -12.60
N ASN A 82 -2.94 -10.87 -11.36
CA ASN A 82 -2.97 -12.17 -10.68
C ASN A 82 -3.88 -12.19 -9.42
N ALA A 83 -4.65 -11.13 -9.16
CA ALA A 83 -5.23 -10.93 -7.84
C ALA A 83 -6.44 -11.82 -7.60
N THR A 84 -6.39 -12.48 -6.44
CA THR A 84 -7.50 -13.26 -5.90
C THR A 84 -8.73 -12.37 -5.65
N PRO A 85 -9.96 -12.93 -5.72
CA PRO A 85 -11.20 -12.19 -5.45
C PRO A 85 -11.24 -11.47 -4.08
N ALA A 86 -10.45 -11.94 -3.11
CA ALA A 86 -10.35 -11.36 -1.77
C ALA A 86 -9.70 -9.96 -1.77
N LEU A 87 -8.68 -9.73 -2.62
CA LEU A 87 -8.02 -8.43 -2.74
C LEU A 87 -8.98 -7.39 -3.32
N ARG A 88 -9.72 -7.77 -4.39
CA ARG A 88 -10.82 -6.98 -4.99
C ARG A 88 -11.94 -6.67 -3.99
N ALA A 89 -12.34 -7.66 -3.19
CA ALA A 89 -13.36 -7.46 -2.17
C ALA A 89 -12.89 -6.57 -1.02
N ALA A 90 -11.61 -6.64 -0.62
CA ALA A 90 -11.02 -5.70 0.33
C ALA A 90 -11.04 -4.28 -0.25
N THR A 91 -10.63 -4.10 -1.52
CA THR A 91 -10.66 -2.79 -2.18
C THR A 91 -12.05 -2.17 -2.21
N ALA A 92 -13.06 -2.95 -2.61
CA ALA A 92 -14.46 -2.52 -2.67
C ALA A 92 -15.07 -2.26 -1.27
N ARG A 93 -14.59 -2.94 -0.22
CA ARG A 93 -15.09 -2.77 1.15
C ARG A 93 -14.50 -1.56 1.85
N TYR A 94 -13.35 -1.06 1.39
CA TYR A 94 -12.68 0.13 1.92
C TYR A 94 -12.91 1.39 1.06
N GLU A 95 -13.71 1.32 -0.01
CA GLU A 95 -14.24 2.50 -0.74
C GLU A 95 -15.03 3.46 0.17
N GLN A 96 -15.59 2.95 1.27
CA GLN A 96 -16.33 3.74 2.26
C GLN A 96 -15.42 4.39 3.33
N ASP A 97 -14.16 3.98 3.42
CA ASP A 97 -13.18 4.57 4.33
C ASP A 97 -12.36 5.58 3.55
N THR A 98 -12.77 6.85 3.58
CA THR A 98 -12.32 7.92 2.69
C THR A 98 -10.79 8.09 2.62
N GLN A 99 -10.05 7.66 3.63
CA GLN A 99 -8.58 7.72 3.65
C GLN A 99 -7.91 6.54 2.92
N ILE A 100 -8.50 5.34 2.96
CA ILE A 100 -8.03 4.15 2.22
C ILE A 100 -8.55 4.22 0.79
N ALA A 101 -9.79 4.66 0.60
CA ALA A 101 -10.35 5.02 -0.70
C ALA A 101 -9.46 6.06 -1.39
N ALA A 102 -8.89 7.06 -0.70
CA ALA A 102 -7.97 8.01 -1.32
C ALA A 102 -6.65 7.36 -1.78
N ALA A 103 -6.03 6.50 -0.97
CA ALA A 103 -4.77 5.83 -1.32
C ALA A 103 -4.94 4.83 -2.47
N VAL A 104 -6.05 4.08 -2.49
CA VAL A 104 -6.37 3.14 -3.56
C VAL A 104 -6.93 3.86 -4.79
N SER A 105 -7.78 4.87 -4.62
CA SER A 105 -8.31 5.68 -5.74
C SER A 105 -7.22 6.53 -6.39
N PHE A 106 -6.14 6.93 -5.70
CA PHE A 106 -4.99 7.55 -6.37
C PHE A 106 -4.30 6.57 -7.32
N ALA A 107 -4.10 5.32 -6.89
CA ALA A 107 -3.56 4.26 -7.75
C ALA A 107 -4.53 3.88 -8.89
N PHE A 108 -5.85 3.96 -8.66
CA PHE A 108 -6.89 3.66 -9.65
C PHE A 108 -7.13 4.82 -10.65
N ALA A 109 -7.14 6.07 -10.19
CA ALA A 109 -7.35 7.28 -10.99
C ALA A 109 -6.13 7.63 -11.87
N ALA A 110 -4.92 7.22 -11.47
CA ALA A 110 -3.76 7.25 -12.33
C ALA A 110 -3.84 6.26 -13.51
N TYR A 111 -4.77 5.29 -13.45
CA TYR A 111 -4.89 4.19 -14.41
C TYR A 111 -6.19 4.17 -15.22
N LEU A 112 -7.19 4.98 -14.89
CA LEU A 112 -8.28 5.22 -15.83
C LEU A 112 -7.69 6.00 -17.02
N PRO A 113 -7.76 5.47 -18.26
CA PRO A 113 -7.38 6.26 -19.42
C PRO A 113 -8.22 7.52 -19.35
N ARG A 114 -7.56 8.69 -19.32
CA ARG A 114 -8.24 9.97 -19.46
C ARG A 114 -9.05 9.89 -20.74
N GLY A 115 -10.34 9.59 -20.61
CA GLY A 115 -11.28 9.65 -21.70
C GLY A 115 -11.21 11.05 -22.25
N ARG A 116 -10.67 11.17 -23.46
CA ARG A 116 -10.78 12.40 -24.26
C ARG A 116 -12.24 12.79 -24.30
N LYS A 117 -12.57 13.95 -23.73
CA LYS A 117 -13.45 14.95 -24.31
C LYS A 117 -12.90 16.32 -23.97
#